data_AF-A0A0Q6EVQ6-F1
#
_entry.id   AF-A0A0Q6EVQ6-F1
#
_cell.length_a   1.000
_cell.length_b   1.000
_cell.length_c   1.000
_cell.angle_alpha   90.00
_cell.angle_beta   90.00
_cell.angle_gamma   90.00
#
_symmetry.space_group_name_H-M   'P 1'
#
loop_
_entity.id
_entity.type
_entity.pdbx_description
1 polymer ?
#
loop_
_entity_poly.entity_id
_entity_poly.type
_entity_poly.pdbx_seq_one_letter_code
_entity_poly.pdbx_strand_id
1 'polypeptide(L)'
;MTATGEAEQRRDPAAERRRRMGAIGRARLRRLPFVRRSLQRLRWLLGHSIFSSLTRRIVFLNLVALIVLVSGILYLNQFRAGLIDARVESLLTQGEIIAGAIASSATVETNSITLDPERLLELQAGDTLQPGSDASESLDFPINPERVAPLLRRLISPTRTRARLYDRDANLILDSRHLYSRGQILRYDLPPLADEEVGVVEGALGWVQHLFQRSDLPIYAETPGGSGTTYPEVMNALTGGPATVVRVTDKGELIVSVAVPIQRFRAVLGVLLLSTQGGDIDKIVQAERMAIVRVFAVAALVTIVLSILLASTIATPLRRLSAAAIRVKRGVKSREEIPDFGDRADEVGNLATALRDMTNALYKRMDAIESFAADVSHELKNPLTSLRSAVETLPLARNEDSKARLLAVIEHDVRRLDRLITDISDASRLDAELAREVTDRVDLAGLLESVVDGARAHTKEGWDTDIRLDVEPAAPTLGAKPHRVAGHDLRLSQVFTNLIDNARSFVPMTGGRIRVTLGRKGSRVVVTVTDNGPGIQAENIQRIFERFYTDRPSAEAFGQNSGLGLSISRQIVEAHGGTLEAENIVDPEAPGGLAGARFTVSLPAE
;
A
#
# COMPACT_ATOMS: atom_id res chain seq x y z
N MET A 1 -54.04 -16.00 -68.48
CA MET A 1 -54.32 -16.13 -67.04
C MET A 1 -53.01 -15.96 -66.28
N THR A 2 -52.76 -14.77 -65.75
CA THR A 2 -52.34 -14.51 -64.36
C THR A 2 -52.21 -13.01 -64.19
N ALA A 3 -52.97 -12.51 -63.23
CA ALA A 3 -53.09 -11.11 -62.85
C ALA A 3 -52.00 -10.73 -61.84
N THR A 4 -51.79 -9.41 -61.72
CA THR A 4 -51.28 -8.57 -60.61
C THR A 4 -50.21 -7.62 -61.16
N GLY A 5 -50.38 -6.31 -61.20
CA GLY A 5 -51.18 -5.43 -60.37
C GLY A 5 -50.22 -4.38 -59.80
N GLU A 6 -49.94 -3.33 -60.57
CA GLU A 6 -49.10 -2.21 -60.17
C GLU A 6 -49.77 -1.44 -59.02
N ALA A 7 -49.13 -1.46 -57.85
CA ALA A 7 -49.51 -0.64 -56.71
C ALA A 7 -48.49 0.50 -56.53
N GLU A 8 -48.93 1.68 -56.91
CA GLU A 8 -48.28 2.97 -56.75
C GLU A 8 -48.06 3.30 -55.26
N GLN A 9 -46.82 3.17 -54.78
CA GLN A 9 -46.48 3.37 -53.38
C GLN A 9 -46.22 4.86 -53.09
N ARG A 10 -47.28 5.57 -52.66
CA ARG A 10 -47.18 6.93 -52.07
C ARG A 10 -46.16 6.93 -50.92
N ARG A 11 -45.08 7.70 -51.06
CA ARG A 11 -44.09 7.92 -50.00
C ARG A 11 -44.64 8.89 -48.95
N ASP A 12 -44.76 8.41 -47.71
CA ASP A 12 -45.14 9.21 -46.54
C ASP A 12 -43.94 10.04 -46.03
N PRO A 13 -43.99 11.39 -46.10
CA PRO A 13 -42.90 12.26 -45.65
C PRO A 13 -42.67 12.22 -44.12
N ALA A 14 -43.62 11.72 -43.33
CA ALA A 14 -43.46 11.57 -41.88
C ALA A 14 -42.57 10.37 -41.50
N ALA A 15 -42.57 9.30 -42.31
CA ALA A 15 -41.72 8.12 -42.11
C ALA A 15 -40.24 8.41 -42.41
N GLU A 16 -39.96 9.29 -43.38
CA GLU A 16 -38.60 9.68 -43.76
C GLU A 16 -37.98 10.66 -42.75
N ARG A 17 -38.79 11.54 -42.12
CA ARG A 17 -38.37 12.38 -40.99
C ARG A 17 -38.06 11.58 -39.71
N ARG A 18 -38.85 10.53 -39.40
CA ARG A 18 -38.57 9.63 -38.27
C ARG A 18 -37.31 8.79 -38.48
N ARG A 19 -37.02 8.37 -39.72
CA ARG A 19 -35.76 7.69 -40.06
C ARG A 19 -34.54 8.62 -40.00
N ARG A 20 -34.67 9.90 -40.38
CA ARG A 20 -33.59 10.90 -40.22
C ARG A 20 -33.33 11.29 -38.75
N MET A 21 -34.36 11.44 -37.91
CA MET A 21 -34.16 11.74 -36.48
C MET A 21 -33.62 10.54 -35.68
N GLY A 22 -34.00 9.31 -36.04
CA GLY A 22 -33.46 8.09 -35.43
C GLY A 22 -31.99 7.78 -35.81
N ALA A 23 -31.51 8.33 -36.92
CA ALA A 23 -30.12 8.21 -37.37
C ALA A 23 -29.20 9.26 -36.73
N ILE A 24 -29.71 10.45 -36.42
CA ILE A 24 -28.94 11.53 -35.77
C ILE A 24 -28.70 11.24 -34.28
N GLY A 25 -29.65 10.58 -33.60
CA GLY A 25 -29.50 10.15 -32.19
C GLY A 25 -28.53 8.98 -31.96
N ARG A 26 -28.39 8.06 -32.94
CA ARG A 26 -27.51 6.88 -32.83
C ARG A 26 -26.10 7.08 -33.42
N ALA A 27 -25.88 8.13 -34.20
CA ALA A 27 -24.56 8.47 -34.74
C ALA A 27 -23.68 9.30 -33.79
N ARG A 28 -24.26 10.00 -32.79
CA ARG A 28 -23.49 10.82 -31.83
C ARG A 28 -22.81 10.04 -30.71
N LEU A 29 -23.24 8.82 -30.41
CA LEU A 29 -22.63 7.95 -29.37
C LEU A 29 -21.47 7.06 -29.88
N ARG A 30 -21.13 7.10 -31.18
CA ARG A 30 -20.03 6.32 -31.78
C ARG A 30 -18.80 7.13 -32.19
N ARG A 31 -18.68 8.40 -31.79
CA ARG A 31 -17.51 9.23 -32.10
C ARG A 31 -16.93 9.94 -30.87
N LEU A 32 -16.41 9.16 -29.93
CA LEU A 32 -15.36 9.63 -29.01
C LEU A 32 -14.18 8.63 -29.03
N PRO A 33 -13.43 8.55 -30.16
CA PRO A 33 -12.19 7.79 -30.20
C PRO A 33 -11.14 8.36 -29.24
N PHE A 34 -11.32 9.59 -28.74
CA PHE A 34 -10.41 10.24 -27.80
C PHE A 34 -10.59 9.72 -26.37
N VAL A 35 -11.80 9.46 -25.87
CA VAL A 35 -11.99 8.95 -24.49
C VAL A 35 -11.49 7.51 -24.37
N ARG A 36 -11.73 6.67 -25.38
CA ARG A 36 -11.21 5.29 -25.40
C ARG A 36 -9.68 5.25 -25.60
N ARG A 37 -9.12 6.15 -26.42
CA ARG A 37 -7.66 6.29 -26.59
C ARG A 37 -6.97 6.96 -25.40
N SER A 38 -7.61 7.87 -24.69
CA SER A 38 -7.06 8.53 -23.48
C SER A 38 -7.15 7.61 -22.27
N LEU A 39 -8.23 6.82 -22.11
CA LEU A 39 -8.27 5.72 -21.14
C LEU A 39 -7.29 4.61 -21.50
N GLN A 40 -7.09 4.28 -22.78
CA GLN A 40 -6.06 3.33 -23.20
C GLN A 40 -4.64 3.88 -23.07
N ARG A 41 -4.39 5.17 -23.30
CA ARG A 41 -3.10 5.84 -23.08
C ARG A 41 -2.80 6.03 -21.60
N LEU A 42 -3.81 6.30 -20.78
CA LEU A 42 -3.68 6.29 -19.31
C LEU A 42 -3.41 4.86 -18.83
N ARG A 43 -4.10 3.85 -19.38
CA ARG A 43 -3.85 2.42 -19.10
C ARG A 43 -2.51 1.91 -19.66
N TRP A 44 -1.95 2.57 -20.68
CA TRP A 44 -0.65 2.27 -21.29
C TRP A 44 0.49 2.99 -20.55
N LEU A 45 0.30 4.26 -20.13
CA LEU A 45 1.21 5.02 -19.26
C LEU A 45 1.29 4.46 -17.83
N LEU A 46 0.17 3.99 -17.27
CA LEU A 46 0.16 3.20 -16.02
C LEU A 46 0.51 1.73 -16.24
N GLY A 47 0.56 1.30 -17.51
CA GLY A 47 0.74 -0.09 -17.92
C GLY A 47 2.20 -0.48 -18.15
N HIS A 48 3.06 0.47 -18.48
CA HIS A 48 4.49 0.22 -18.69
C HIS A 48 5.33 1.02 -17.70
N SER A 49 5.98 0.26 -16.81
CA SER A 49 7.28 0.58 -16.19
C SER A 49 7.37 1.23 -14.80
N ILE A 50 6.30 1.59 -14.07
CA ILE A 50 6.51 2.29 -12.77
C ILE A 50 5.66 1.78 -11.58
N PHE A 51 4.51 1.14 -11.77
CA PHE A 51 3.63 0.78 -10.63
C PHE A 51 3.38 -0.73 -10.48
N SER A 52 3.81 -1.29 -9.35
CA SER A 52 3.48 -2.65 -8.89
C SER A 52 1.94 -2.85 -8.81
N SER A 53 1.46 -4.09 -8.95
CA SER A 53 0.04 -4.43 -8.76
C SER A 53 -0.49 -3.97 -7.39
N LEU A 54 0.38 -3.95 -6.37
CA LEU A 54 0.06 -3.43 -5.04
C LEU A 54 -0.08 -1.90 -5.03
N THR A 55 0.86 -1.17 -5.64
CA THR A 55 0.80 0.30 -5.73
C THR A 55 -0.48 0.75 -6.42
N ARG A 56 -0.84 0.08 -7.51
CA ARG A 56 -2.09 0.34 -8.23
C ARG A 56 -3.31 0.10 -7.35
N ARG A 57 -3.31 -0.96 -6.53
CA ARG A 57 -4.40 -1.25 -5.58
C ARG A 57 -4.51 -0.19 -4.49
N ILE A 58 -3.39 0.24 -3.90
CA ILE A 58 -3.38 1.27 -2.84
C ILE A 58 -3.93 2.60 -3.39
N VAL A 59 -3.40 3.06 -4.52
CA VAL A 59 -3.87 4.30 -5.16
C VAL A 59 -5.35 4.19 -5.55
N PHE A 60 -5.76 3.06 -6.13
CA PHE A 60 -7.15 2.85 -6.53
C PHE A 60 -8.11 2.88 -5.35
N LEU A 61 -7.82 2.15 -4.26
CA LEU A 61 -8.67 2.10 -3.08
C LEU A 61 -8.82 3.48 -2.42
N ASN A 62 -7.71 4.20 -2.27
CA ASN A 62 -7.72 5.55 -1.69
C ASN A 62 -8.50 6.54 -2.56
N LEU A 63 -8.36 6.43 -3.89
CA LEU A 63 -9.08 7.31 -4.83
C LEU A 63 -10.58 7.02 -4.85
N VAL A 64 -10.99 5.75 -4.78
CA VAL A 64 -12.42 5.38 -4.72
C VAL A 64 -13.07 5.96 -3.47
N ALA A 65 -12.44 5.85 -2.30
CA ALA A 65 -12.96 6.42 -1.07
C ALA A 65 -13.17 7.94 -1.18
N LEU A 66 -12.19 8.65 -1.77
CA LEU A 66 -12.28 10.09 -1.99
C LEU A 66 -13.40 10.45 -3.00
N ILE A 67 -13.55 9.67 -4.07
CA ILE A 67 -14.63 9.88 -5.07
C ILE A 67 -16.00 9.69 -4.43
N VAL A 68 -16.18 8.65 -3.59
CA VAL A 68 -17.44 8.39 -2.90
C VAL A 68 -17.77 9.55 -1.95
N LEU A 69 -16.80 10.03 -1.17
CA LEU A 69 -16.98 11.16 -0.26
C LEU A 69 -17.46 12.41 -1.01
N VAL A 70 -16.77 12.78 -2.09
CA VAL A 70 -17.10 13.99 -2.85
C VAL A 70 -18.40 13.84 -3.61
N SER A 71 -18.68 12.65 -4.16
CA SER A 71 -19.99 12.38 -4.78
C SER A 71 -21.12 12.49 -3.75
N GLY A 72 -20.91 12.02 -2.51
CA GLY A 72 -21.85 12.17 -1.41
C GLY A 72 -22.12 13.63 -1.05
N ILE A 73 -21.05 14.44 -0.93
CA ILE A 73 -21.17 15.89 -0.65
C ILE A 73 -21.92 16.61 -1.78
N LEU A 74 -21.60 16.28 -3.04
CA LEU A 74 -22.28 16.89 -4.18
C LEU A 74 -23.76 16.47 -4.28
N TYR A 75 -24.09 15.24 -3.86
CA TYR A 75 -25.45 14.72 -3.88
C TYR A 75 -26.33 15.29 -2.76
N LEU A 76 -25.80 15.40 -1.53
CA LEU A 76 -26.55 15.82 -0.33
C LEU A 76 -26.75 17.33 -0.22
N ASN A 77 -26.54 18.09 -1.29
CA ASN A 77 -26.41 19.53 -1.19
C ASN A 77 -27.78 20.22 -0.97
N GLN A 78 -28.20 20.29 0.30
CA GLN A 78 -29.38 21.00 0.82
C GLN A 78 -29.31 22.52 0.59
N PHE A 79 -28.14 23.04 0.22
CA PHE A 79 -27.90 24.46 0.02
C PHE A 79 -28.81 25.11 -1.03
N ARG A 80 -29.20 24.35 -2.07
CA ARG A 80 -30.10 24.86 -3.12
C ARG A 80 -31.47 25.24 -2.56
N ALA A 81 -32.03 24.46 -1.64
CA ALA A 81 -33.33 24.73 -1.04
C ALA A 81 -33.27 25.99 -0.16
N GLY A 82 -32.25 26.11 0.68
CA GLY A 82 -32.07 27.29 1.54
C GLY A 82 -31.88 28.59 0.76
N LEU A 83 -31.17 28.56 -0.38
CA LEU A 83 -31.03 29.74 -1.25
C LEU A 83 -32.36 30.13 -1.90
N ILE A 84 -33.20 29.17 -2.27
CA ILE A 84 -34.52 29.42 -2.85
C ILE A 84 -35.41 30.08 -1.80
N ASP A 85 -35.47 29.52 -0.59
CA ASP A 85 -36.31 30.05 0.50
C ASP A 85 -35.89 31.47 0.91
N ALA A 86 -34.59 31.70 1.10
CA ALA A 86 -34.07 33.05 1.39
C ALA A 86 -34.37 34.05 0.27
N ARG A 87 -34.37 33.59 -1.00
CA ARG A 87 -34.71 34.46 -2.13
C ARG A 87 -36.20 34.74 -2.21
N VAL A 88 -37.05 33.76 -1.92
CA VAL A 88 -38.51 33.94 -1.83
C VAL A 88 -38.84 34.98 -0.76
N GLU A 89 -38.29 34.83 0.45
CA GLU A 89 -38.51 35.76 1.56
C GLU A 89 -38.04 37.18 1.21
N SER A 90 -36.83 37.32 0.66
CA SER A 90 -36.30 38.61 0.22
C SER A 90 -37.19 39.30 -0.83
N LEU A 91 -37.72 38.55 -1.81
CA LEU A 91 -38.61 39.10 -2.83
C LEU A 91 -39.99 39.44 -2.28
N LEU A 92 -40.49 38.68 -1.32
CA LEU A 92 -41.76 38.95 -0.66
C LEU A 92 -41.69 40.26 0.11
N THR A 93 -40.67 40.45 0.97
CA THR A 93 -40.48 41.70 1.70
C THR A 93 -40.30 42.89 0.76
N GLN A 94 -39.52 42.73 -0.32
CA GLN A 94 -39.37 43.78 -1.34
C GLN A 94 -40.69 44.09 -2.04
N GLY A 95 -41.46 43.06 -2.39
CA GLY A 95 -42.76 43.17 -3.03
C GLY A 95 -43.77 43.92 -2.17
N GLU A 96 -43.82 43.65 -0.87
CA GLU A 96 -44.69 44.35 0.09
C GLU A 96 -44.35 45.84 0.20
N ILE A 97 -43.07 46.17 0.30
CA ILE A 97 -42.61 47.57 0.36
C ILE A 97 -42.98 48.31 -0.93
N ILE A 98 -42.70 47.71 -2.10
CA ILE A 98 -42.99 48.32 -3.40
C ILE A 98 -44.51 48.43 -3.61
N ALA A 99 -45.28 47.38 -3.30
CA ALA A 99 -46.73 47.38 -3.44
C ALA A 99 -47.38 48.43 -2.52
N GLY A 100 -46.90 48.58 -1.28
CA GLY A 100 -47.33 49.64 -0.36
C GLY A 100 -47.01 51.04 -0.88
N ALA A 101 -45.81 51.24 -1.44
CA ALA A 101 -45.44 52.50 -2.08
C ALA A 101 -46.33 52.83 -3.29
N ILE A 102 -46.61 51.84 -4.14
CA ILE A 102 -47.51 52.01 -5.29
C ILE A 102 -48.94 52.32 -4.82
N ALA A 103 -49.45 51.59 -3.83
CA ALA A 103 -50.77 51.82 -3.25
C ALA A 103 -50.91 53.24 -2.67
N SER A 104 -49.84 53.80 -2.09
CA SER A 104 -49.83 55.18 -1.59
C SER A 104 -49.89 56.24 -2.70
N SER A 105 -49.31 55.91 -3.87
CA SER A 105 -49.29 56.79 -5.06
C SER A 105 -50.53 56.68 -5.95
N ALA A 106 -51.29 55.59 -5.80
CA ALA A 106 -52.52 55.34 -6.54
C ALA A 106 -53.60 56.35 -6.13
N THR A 107 -54.09 57.18 -7.05
CA THR A 107 -55.22 58.08 -6.80
C THR A 107 -56.51 57.28 -6.73
N VAL A 108 -57.28 57.48 -5.66
CA VAL A 108 -58.66 57.00 -5.57
C VAL A 108 -59.52 58.25 -5.57
N GLU A 109 -59.83 58.79 -6.74
CA GLU A 109 -61.03 59.61 -6.86
C GLU A 109 -62.17 58.62 -7.01
N THR A 110 -62.76 58.24 -5.87
CA THR A 110 -63.99 57.45 -5.83
C THR A 110 -65.06 58.25 -6.54
N ASN A 111 -65.48 57.86 -7.75
CA ASN A 111 -66.72 58.25 -8.45
C ASN A 111 -67.47 59.44 -7.81
N SER A 112 -66.83 60.61 -7.75
CA SER A 112 -67.54 61.81 -7.34
C SER A 112 -68.22 62.25 -8.61
N ILE A 113 -69.48 61.86 -8.77
CA ILE A 113 -70.38 62.60 -9.65
C ILE A 113 -70.39 64.00 -9.05
N THR A 114 -69.55 64.90 -9.55
CA THR A 114 -69.61 66.32 -9.25
C THR A 114 -70.88 66.82 -9.89
N LEU A 115 -71.99 66.75 -9.15
CA LEU A 115 -73.22 67.43 -9.50
C LEU A 115 -72.98 68.92 -9.26
N ASP A 116 -72.78 69.69 -10.33
CA ASP A 116 -72.77 71.14 -10.26
C ASP A 116 -74.16 71.62 -9.77
N PRO A 117 -74.25 72.26 -8.60
CA PRO A 117 -75.53 72.69 -8.04
C PRO A 117 -76.21 73.78 -8.89
N GLU A 118 -75.45 74.51 -9.72
CA GLU A 118 -75.99 75.51 -10.64
C GLU A 118 -76.77 74.87 -11.80
N ARG A 119 -76.33 73.71 -12.32
CA ARG A 119 -77.07 72.98 -13.38
C ARG A 119 -78.39 72.38 -12.90
N LEU A 120 -78.51 72.11 -11.60
CA LEU A 120 -79.75 71.65 -10.98
C LEU A 120 -80.81 72.77 -10.87
N LEU A 121 -80.38 74.04 -10.83
CA LEU A 121 -81.25 75.21 -10.76
C LEU A 121 -81.76 75.66 -12.13
N GLU A 122 -81.11 75.25 -13.22
CA GLU A 122 -81.50 75.57 -14.60
C GLU A 122 -82.55 74.61 -15.19
N LEU A 123 -82.86 73.49 -14.52
CA LEU A 123 -83.82 72.50 -15.00
C LEU A 123 -85.26 72.94 -14.75
N GLN A 124 -86.02 73.21 -15.82
CA GLN A 124 -87.47 73.38 -15.75
C GLN A 124 -88.19 72.03 -15.67
N ALA A 125 -89.37 72.00 -15.06
CA ALA A 125 -90.15 70.77 -14.83
C ALA A 125 -90.49 70.07 -16.16
N GLY A 126 -89.80 68.97 -16.45
CA GLY A 126 -89.99 68.16 -17.65
C GLY A 126 -88.70 67.74 -18.36
N ASP A 127 -87.57 68.36 -18.03
CA ASP A 127 -86.28 68.03 -18.66
C ASP A 127 -85.64 66.77 -18.04
N THR A 128 -85.21 65.85 -18.91
CA THR A 128 -84.36 64.72 -18.54
C THR A 128 -82.91 65.04 -18.91
N LEU A 129 -81.99 64.78 -17.98
CA LEU A 129 -80.56 64.86 -18.24
C LEU A 129 -80.19 63.85 -19.33
N GLN A 130 -79.92 64.33 -20.54
CA GLN A 130 -79.20 63.55 -21.54
C GLN A 130 -77.72 63.48 -21.10
N PRO A 131 -77.12 62.30 -20.97
CA PRO A 131 -75.71 62.19 -20.63
C PRO A 131 -74.91 62.89 -21.72
N GLY A 132 -74.23 63.98 -21.35
CA GLY A 132 -73.42 64.77 -22.26
C GLY A 132 -72.27 63.95 -22.83
N SER A 133 -71.98 64.15 -24.11
CA SER A 133 -70.89 63.53 -24.88
C SER A 133 -69.47 63.91 -24.41
N ASP A 134 -69.35 64.74 -23.36
CA ASP A 134 -68.07 65.05 -22.71
C ASP A 134 -67.70 64.04 -21.60
N ALA A 135 -68.57 63.06 -21.32
CA ALA A 135 -68.17 61.81 -20.69
C ALA A 135 -67.51 60.88 -21.73
N SER A 136 -66.51 61.39 -22.46
CA SER A 136 -65.49 60.49 -22.99
C SER A 136 -64.85 59.87 -21.76
N GLU A 137 -65.15 58.59 -21.50
CA GLU A 137 -64.60 57.80 -20.40
C GLU A 137 -63.14 58.18 -20.17
N SER A 138 -62.88 59.03 -19.18
CA SER A 138 -61.57 59.11 -18.58
C SER A 138 -61.37 57.72 -18.03
N LEU A 139 -60.60 56.89 -18.73
CA LEU A 139 -60.12 55.61 -18.26
C LEU A 139 -59.29 55.89 -17.01
N ASP A 140 -59.96 56.08 -15.88
CA ASP A 140 -59.35 56.26 -14.58
C ASP A 140 -58.83 54.90 -14.16
N PHE A 141 -57.63 54.60 -14.63
CA PHE A 141 -56.89 53.45 -14.16
C PHE A 141 -56.64 53.65 -12.67
N PRO A 142 -57.07 52.73 -11.79
CA PRO A 142 -56.79 52.79 -10.36
C PRO A 142 -55.29 52.94 -10.05
N ILE A 143 -54.45 52.57 -11.01
CA ILE A 143 -53.00 52.74 -10.99
C ILE A 143 -52.59 53.51 -12.26
N ASN A 144 -52.20 54.78 -12.11
CA ASN A 144 -51.71 55.59 -13.24
C ASN A 144 -50.26 55.19 -13.63
N PRO A 145 -50.03 54.70 -14.86
CA PRO A 145 -48.72 54.23 -15.30
C PRO A 145 -47.65 55.33 -15.33
N GLU A 146 -48.01 56.59 -15.60
CA GLU A 146 -47.05 57.71 -15.69
C GLU A 146 -46.46 58.07 -14.31
N ARG A 147 -47.24 57.90 -13.24
CA ARG A 147 -46.80 58.15 -11.86
C ARG A 147 -46.05 56.96 -11.27
N VAL A 148 -46.47 55.74 -11.60
CA VAL A 148 -45.89 54.52 -11.04
C VAL A 148 -44.60 54.09 -11.74
N ALA A 149 -44.45 54.36 -13.05
CA ALA A 149 -43.25 53.95 -13.79
C ALA A 149 -41.93 54.53 -13.25
N PRO A 150 -41.83 55.84 -12.91
CA PRO A 150 -40.61 56.40 -12.29
C PRO A 150 -40.31 55.81 -10.90
N LEU A 151 -41.34 55.53 -10.10
CA LEU A 151 -41.21 54.92 -8.78
C LEU A 151 -40.72 53.47 -8.89
N LEU A 152 -41.35 52.68 -9.76
CA LEU A 152 -40.99 51.30 -9.99
C LEU A 152 -39.54 51.18 -10.51
N ARG A 153 -39.12 52.07 -11.42
CA ARG A 153 -37.75 52.14 -11.89
C ARG A 153 -36.74 52.40 -10.76
N ARG A 154 -37.01 53.36 -9.88
CA ARG A 154 -36.11 53.72 -8.77
C ARG A 154 -35.98 52.59 -7.73
N LEU A 155 -37.05 51.86 -7.47
CA LEU A 155 -37.08 50.79 -6.47
C LEU A 155 -36.46 49.47 -6.98
N ILE A 156 -36.45 49.24 -8.30
CA ILE A 156 -35.99 47.97 -8.89
C ILE A 156 -34.59 48.03 -9.52
N SER A 157 -34.14 49.23 -9.92
CA SER A 157 -32.80 49.40 -10.49
C SER A 157 -31.66 48.81 -9.63
N PRO A 158 -31.70 48.83 -8.27
CA PRO A 158 -30.64 48.24 -7.45
C PRO A 158 -30.68 46.71 -7.37
N THR A 159 -31.84 46.08 -7.59
CA THR A 159 -32.10 44.68 -7.22
C THR A 159 -32.02 43.69 -8.38
N ARG A 160 -31.83 44.16 -9.62
CA ARG A 160 -31.84 43.35 -10.87
C ARG A 160 -33.05 42.41 -10.99
N THR A 161 -34.15 42.72 -10.32
CA THR A 161 -35.40 41.95 -10.39
C THR A 161 -36.25 42.43 -11.55
N ARG A 162 -37.06 41.54 -12.12
CA ARG A 162 -38.10 41.95 -13.08
C ARG A 162 -39.38 42.19 -12.30
N ALA A 163 -40.01 43.33 -12.49
CA ALA A 163 -41.37 43.56 -12.01
C ALA A 163 -42.35 43.65 -13.16
N ARG A 164 -43.52 43.05 -12.95
CA ARG A 164 -44.69 43.26 -13.78
C ARG A 164 -45.83 43.74 -12.89
N LEU A 165 -46.53 44.76 -13.35
CA LEU A 165 -47.66 45.36 -12.68
C LEU A 165 -48.91 44.99 -13.45
N TYR A 166 -49.86 44.37 -12.76
CA TYR A 166 -51.14 43.95 -13.29
C TYR A 166 -52.27 44.75 -12.64
N ASP A 167 -53.33 45.06 -13.39
CA ASP A 167 -54.56 45.65 -12.83
C ASP A 167 -55.43 44.58 -12.14
N ARG A 168 -56.66 44.96 -11.75
CA ARG A 168 -57.65 44.06 -11.12
C ARG A 168 -58.14 42.92 -12.02
N ASP A 169 -58.16 43.13 -13.33
CA ASP A 169 -58.56 42.18 -14.36
C ASP A 169 -57.37 41.36 -14.89
N ALA A 170 -56.23 41.44 -14.20
CA ALA A 170 -54.97 40.80 -14.56
C ALA A 170 -54.41 41.28 -15.91
N ASN A 171 -54.72 42.49 -16.36
CA ASN A 171 -54.11 43.10 -17.53
C ASN A 171 -52.76 43.72 -17.17
N LEU A 172 -51.73 43.50 -18.00
CA LEU A 172 -50.40 44.06 -17.75
C LEU A 172 -50.38 45.57 -18.00
N ILE A 173 -50.18 46.34 -16.93
CA ILE A 173 -50.02 47.80 -16.96
C ILE A 173 -48.56 48.16 -17.29
N LEU A 174 -47.60 47.47 -16.66
CA LEU A 174 -46.19 47.85 -16.73
C LEU A 174 -45.28 46.63 -16.62
N ASP A 175 -44.21 46.57 -17.42
CA ASP A 175 -43.14 45.58 -17.29
C ASP A 175 -41.79 46.27 -17.24
N SER A 176 -41.02 45.99 -16.19
CA SER A 176 -39.72 46.59 -15.96
C SER A 176 -38.69 46.24 -17.04
N ARG A 177 -38.88 45.18 -17.81
CA ARG A 177 -38.04 44.85 -18.98
C ARG A 177 -38.15 45.90 -20.07
N HIS A 178 -39.31 46.54 -20.21
CA HIS A 178 -39.60 47.52 -21.27
C HIS A 178 -39.52 48.98 -20.79
N LEU A 179 -39.35 49.22 -19.48
CA LEU A 179 -39.14 50.55 -18.91
C LEU A 179 -37.84 51.24 -19.37
N TYR A 180 -36.88 50.48 -19.91
CA TYR A 180 -35.58 50.99 -20.38
C TYR A 180 -35.56 51.36 -21.86
N SER A 181 -36.55 50.94 -22.65
CA SER A 181 -36.61 51.15 -24.09
C SER A 181 -37.50 52.36 -24.42
N ARG A 182 -36.91 53.55 -24.55
CA ARG A 182 -37.59 54.66 -25.24
C ARG A 182 -37.74 54.30 -26.72
N GLY A 183 -38.97 54.04 -27.17
CA GLY A 183 -39.42 54.27 -28.54
C GLY A 183 -38.66 53.60 -29.69
N GLN A 184 -38.18 52.36 -29.56
CA GLN A 184 -37.62 51.61 -30.69
C GLN A 184 -38.32 50.27 -30.90
N ILE A 185 -38.69 50.04 -32.16
CA ILE A 185 -39.35 48.86 -32.72
C ILE A 185 -38.51 47.60 -32.40
N LEU A 186 -39.18 46.57 -31.88
CA LEU A 186 -38.59 45.31 -31.44
C LEU A 186 -37.94 44.56 -32.61
N ARG A 187 -36.61 44.41 -32.59
CA ARG A 187 -35.89 43.42 -33.40
C ARG A 187 -35.48 42.27 -32.48
N TYR A 188 -36.02 41.08 -32.73
CA TYR A 188 -35.59 39.87 -32.03
C TYR A 188 -34.25 39.43 -32.61
N ASP A 189 -33.15 39.80 -31.96
CA ASP A 189 -31.86 39.18 -32.26
C ASP A 189 -31.89 37.74 -31.73
N LEU A 190 -31.81 36.79 -32.65
CA LEU A 190 -31.59 35.38 -32.31
C LEU A 190 -30.27 35.25 -31.56
N PRO A 191 -30.19 34.42 -30.50
CA PRO A 191 -28.93 34.20 -29.80
C PRO A 191 -27.87 33.71 -30.79
N PRO A 192 -26.63 34.23 -30.73
CA PRO A 192 -25.55 33.68 -31.52
C PRO A 192 -25.37 32.19 -31.16
N LEU A 193 -25.24 31.34 -32.19
CA LEU A 193 -24.80 29.96 -32.03
C LEU A 193 -23.31 30.00 -31.65
N ALA A 194 -23.05 30.24 -30.37
CA ALA A 194 -21.73 30.02 -29.80
C ALA A 194 -21.58 28.50 -29.61
N ASP A 195 -20.96 27.85 -30.59
CA ASP A 195 -20.28 26.57 -30.35
C ASP A 195 -19.06 26.86 -29.47
N GLU A 196 -19.27 27.08 -28.18
CA GLU A 196 -18.19 27.03 -27.19
C GLU A 196 -17.72 25.58 -27.12
N GLU A 197 -16.52 25.31 -27.64
CA GLU A 197 -15.85 24.02 -27.49
C GLU A 197 -15.58 23.78 -26.00
N VAL A 198 -16.55 23.18 -25.31
CA VAL A 198 -16.47 22.83 -23.90
C VAL A 198 -15.22 21.96 -23.68
N GLY A 199 -14.27 22.45 -22.89
CA GLY A 199 -13.05 21.71 -22.58
C GLY A 199 -13.37 20.33 -22.01
N VAL A 200 -12.52 19.33 -22.25
CA VAL A 200 -12.77 17.93 -21.82
C VAL A 200 -13.08 17.82 -20.31
N VAL A 201 -12.46 18.69 -19.51
CA VAL A 201 -12.69 18.80 -18.06
C VAL A 201 -14.10 19.33 -17.77
N GLU A 202 -14.50 20.38 -18.47
CA GLU A 202 -15.77 21.08 -18.32
C GLU A 202 -16.95 20.23 -18.79
N GLY A 203 -16.75 19.43 -19.84
CA GLY A 203 -17.73 18.43 -20.31
C GLY A 203 -17.89 17.25 -19.36
N ALA A 204 -16.80 16.80 -18.72
CA ALA A 204 -16.87 15.75 -17.69
C ALA A 204 -17.59 16.24 -16.43
N LEU A 205 -17.29 17.47 -15.99
CA LEU A 205 -18.00 18.14 -14.90
C LEU A 205 -19.49 18.33 -15.22
N GLY A 206 -19.83 18.76 -16.43
CA GLY A 206 -21.22 18.92 -16.88
C GLY A 206 -22.00 17.61 -16.88
N TRP A 207 -21.38 16.50 -17.30
CA TRP A 207 -22.00 15.16 -17.24
C TRP A 207 -22.30 14.71 -15.81
N VAL A 208 -21.34 14.89 -14.89
CA VAL A 208 -21.54 14.58 -13.47
C VAL A 208 -22.66 15.45 -12.89
N GLN A 209 -22.71 16.74 -13.21
CA GLN A 209 -23.75 17.66 -12.76
C GLN A 209 -25.15 17.27 -13.27
N HIS A 210 -25.25 16.82 -14.53
CA HIS A 210 -26.51 16.35 -15.12
C HIS A 210 -27.04 15.08 -14.45
N LEU A 211 -26.14 14.19 -14.01
CA LEU A 211 -26.50 12.97 -13.26
C LEU A 211 -27.18 13.30 -11.92
N PHE A 212 -26.93 14.50 -11.38
CA PHE A 212 -27.41 14.96 -10.08
C PHE A 212 -28.48 16.06 -10.16
N GLN A 213 -28.88 16.52 -11.35
CA GLN A 213 -30.03 17.39 -11.53
C GLN A 213 -31.32 16.56 -11.51
N ARG A 214 -31.96 16.45 -10.34
CA ARG A 214 -33.39 16.14 -10.27
C ARG A 214 -34.17 17.44 -10.39
N SER A 215 -35.09 17.54 -11.34
CA SER A 215 -35.97 18.69 -11.45
C SER A 215 -37.38 18.24 -11.81
N ASP A 216 -38.21 18.10 -10.77
CA ASP A 216 -39.67 17.93 -10.84
C ASP A 216 -40.39 19.30 -10.87
N LEU A 217 -39.71 20.36 -11.33
CA LEU A 217 -40.22 21.73 -11.31
C LEU A 217 -40.95 22.08 -12.61
N PRO A 218 -42.06 22.85 -12.55
CA PRO A 218 -42.80 23.26 -13.73
C PRO A 218 -42.00 24.23 -14.62
N ILE A 219 -42.14 24.06 -15.93
CA ILE A 219 -41.44 24.86 -16.95
C ILE A 219 -42.07 26.26 -17.02
N TYR A 220 -41.23 27.29 -17.03
CA TYR A 220 -41.62 28.67 -17.26
C TYR A 220 -41.90 28.91 -18.75
N ALA A 221 -43.12 29.36 -19.07
CA ALA A 221 -43.50 29.77 -20.41
C ALA A 221 -43.95 31.24 -20.40
N GLU A 222 -43.33 32.09 -21.22
CA GLU A 222 -43.81 33.45 -21.46
C GLU A 222 -44.94 33.41 -22.51
N THR A 223 -46.17 33.70 -22.11
CA THR A 223 -47.32 33.74 -23.05
C THR A 223 -47.37 35.09 -23.80
N PRO A 224 -47.46 35.11 -25.13
CA PRO A 224 -47.64 36.34 -25.90
C PRO A 224 -48.95 37.04 -25.51
N GLY A 225 -48.92 38.35 -25.27
CA GLY A 225 -50.12 39.14 -24.92
C GLY A 225 -50.21 39.58 -23.46
N GLY A 226 -49.27 39.17 -22.60
CA GLY A 226 -49.06 39.82 -21.30
C GLY A 226 -50.14 39.60 -20.24
N SER A 227 -51.17 38.77 -20.47
CA SER A 227 -52.22 38.54 -19.45
C SER A 227 -51.66 37.85 -18.19
N GLY A 228 -51.99 38.39 -17.03
CA GLY A 228 -51.66 37.84 -15.71
C GLY A 228 -52.40 36.54 -15.36
N THR A 229 -53.47 36.21 -16.10
CA THR A 229 -54.30 35.02 -15.89
C THR A 229 -53.54 33.69 -16.08
N THR A 230 -52.43 33.70 -16.81
CA THR A 230 -51.58 32.50 -17.00
C THR A 230 -50.68 32.22 -15.79
N TYR A 231 -50.60 33.16 -14.84
CA TYR A 231 -49.78 33.04 -13.64
C TYR A 231 -50.68 32.78 -12.42
N PRO A 232 -50.76 31.54 -11.91
CA PRO A 232 -51.54 31.22 -10.72
C PRO A 232 -51.20 32.09 -9.51
N GLU A 233 -49.93 32.48 -9.35
CA GLU A 233 -49.52 33.38 -8.28
C GLU A 233 -50.15 34.77 -8.39
N VAL A 234 -50.37 35.30 -9.61
CA VAL A 234 -51.01 36.59 -9.82
C VAL A 234 -52.50 36.50 -9.47
N MET A 235 -53.16 35.42 -9.90
CA MET A 235 -54.57 35.17 -9.58
C MET A 235 -54.80 34.98 -8.09
N ASN A 236 -53.91 34.26 -7.40
CA ASN A 236 -53.96 34.10 -5.95
C ASN A 236 -53.72 35.44 -5.25
N ALA A 237 -52.78 36.25 -5.73
CA ALA A 237 -52.54 37.58 -5.18
C ALA A 237 -53.77 38.50 -5.29
N LEU A 238 -54.52 38.43 -6.40
CA LEU A 238 -55.77 39.20 -6.56
C LEU A 238 -56.83 38.87 -5.49
N THR A 239 -56.78 37.69 -4.86
CA THR A 239 -57.69 37.33 -3.74
C THR A 239 -57.34 37.99 -2.42
N GLY A 240 -56.16 38.61 -2.31
CA GLY A 240 -55.78 39.46 -1.18
C GLY A 240 -54.57 39.02 -0.35
N GLY A 241 -53.90 37.91 -0.68
CA GLY A 241 -52.67 37.46 0.00
C GLY A 241 -51.51 37.22 -0.97
N PRO A 242 -50.24 37.40 -0.56
CA PRO A 242 -49.11 37.15 -1.44
C PRO A 242 -48.99 35.68 -1.84
N ALA A 243 -48.48 35.40 -3.03
CA ALA A 243 -48.28 34.05 -3.54
C ALA A 243 -46.90 33.88 -4.20
N THR A 244 -46.30 32.70 -4.05
CA THR A 244 -44.93 32.43 -4.49
C THR A 244 -44.87 31.15 -5.30
N VAL A 245 -44.14 31.14 -6.42
CA VAL A 245 -43.94 29.95 -7.24
C VAL A 245 -42.49 29.89 -7.73
N VAL A 246 -41.91 28.70 -7.70
CA VAL A 246 -40.57 28.41 -8.23
C VAL A 246 -40.72 27.63 -9.54
N ARG A 247 -40.09 28.12 -10.60
CA ARG A 247 -40.13 27.52 -11.95
C ARG A 247 -38.74 27.37 -12.53
N VAL A 248 -38.65 26.62 -13.63
CA VAL A 248 -37.41 26.41 -14.38
C VAL A 248 -37.59 26.87 -15.83
N THR A 249 -36.62 27.58 -16.41
CA THR A 249 -36.65 27.98 -17.82
C THR A 249 -36.48 26.78 -18.77
N ASP A 250 -36.73 27.00 -20.06
CA ASP A 250 -36.36 26.08 -21.15
C ASP A 250 -34.88 25.67 -21.13
N LYS A 251 -34.01 26.53 -20.60
CA LYS A 251 -32.57 26.30 -20.41
C LYS A 251 -32.20 25.60 -19.09
N GLY A 252 -33.17 25.28 -18.24
CA GLY A 252 -32.90 24.61 -16.95
C GLY A 252 -32.53 25.55 -15.81
N GLU A 253 -32.70 26.86 -15.97
CA GLU A 253 -32.36 27.88 -14.97
C GLU A 253 -33.53 28.13 -14.00
N LEU A 254 -33.23 28.28 -12.71
CA LEU A 254 -34.25 28.56 -11.70
C LEU A 254 -34.75 30.01 -11.78
N ILE A 255 -36.07 30.17 -11.73
CA ILE A 255 -36.75 31.46 -11.57
C ILE A 255 -37.67 31.37 -10.36
N VAL A 256 -37.50 32.31 -9.43
CA VAL A 256 -38.43 32.51 -8.32
C VAL A 256 -39.32 33.69 -8.66
N SER A 257 -40.63 33.50 -8.57
CA SER A 257 -41.65 34.52 -8.78
C SER A 257 -42.48 34.72 -7.52
N VAL A 258 -42.66 35.97 -7.12
CA VAL A 258 -43.49 36.37 -5.97
C VAL A 258 -44.48 37.43 -6.43
N ALA A 259 -45.77 37.16 -6.23
CA ALA A 259 -46.87 38.06 -6.52
C ALA A 259 -47.40 38.66 -5.21
N VAL A 260 -47.44 39.99 -5.13
CA VAL A 260 -47.93 40.73 -3.96
C VAL A 260 -49.09 41.64 -4.36
N PRO A 261 -50.23 41.59 -3.67
CA PRO A 261 -51.35 42.47 -3.97
C PRO A 261 -51.07 43.92 -3.58
N ILE A 262 -51.48 44.84 -4.45
CA ILE A 262 -51.45 46.27 -4.19
C ILE A 262 -52.79 46.64 -3.57
N GLN A 263 -52.81 46.88 -2.26
CA GLN A 263 -54.05 47.10 -1.51
C GLN A 263 -54.08 48.51 -0.91
N ARG A 264 -55.24 49.17 -1.03
CA ARG A 264 -55.52 50.42 -0.34
C ARG A 264 -56.91 50.34 0.28
N PHE A 265 -57.04 50.69 1.56
CA PHE A 265 -58.32 50.65 2.29
C PHE A 265 -59.09 49.31 2.15
N ARG A 266 -58.37 48.18 2.18
CA ARG A 266 -58.90 46.80 1.99
C ARG A 266 -59.41 46.46 0.58
N ALA A 267 -59.21 47.31 -0.41
CA ALA A 267 -59.48 46.99 -1.81
C ALA A 267 -58.17 46.65 -2.54
N VAL A 268 -58.14 45.52 -3.27
CA VAL A 268 -57.03 45.15 -4.15
C VAL A 268 -57.13 45.99 -5.42
N LEU A 269 -56.14 46.84 -5.70
CA LEU A 269 -56.07 47.72 -6.89
C LEU A 269 -55.35 47.06 -8.06
N GLY A 270 -54.55 46.04 -7.79
CA GLY A 270 -53.74 45.31 -8.77
C GLY A 270 -52.75 44.39 -8.10
N VAL A 271 -51.83 43.81 -8.88
CA VAL A 271 -50.79 42.89 -8.40
C VAL A 271 -49.42 43.28 -8.92
N LEU A 272 -48.44 43.28 -8.03
CA LEU A 272 -47.03 43.37 -8.36
C LEU A 272 -46.41 41.97 -8.40
N LEU A 273 -45.98 41.52 -9.57
CA LEU A 273 -45.23 40.29 -9.75
C LEU A 273 -43.73 40.62 -9.84
N LEU A 274 -42.95 40.17 -8.86
CA LEU A 274 -41.49 40.21 -8.88
C LEU A 274 -40.94 38.85 -9.29
N SER A 275 -40.01 38.82 -10.24
CA SER A 275 -39.28 37.59 -10.60
C SER A 275 -37.77 37.80 -10.65
N THR A 276 -37.02 36.75 -10.33
CA THR A 276 -35.56 36.73 -10.53
C THR A 276 -35.20 36.61 -12.00
N GLN A 277 -33.96 36.98 -12.35
CA GLN A 277 -33.40 36.59 -13.64
C GLN A 277 -33.08 35.09 -13.62
N GLY A 278 -33.22 34.43 -14.77
CA GLY A 278 -32.80 33.03 -14.91
C GLY A 278 -31.30 32.92 -14.62
N GLY A 279 -30.94 31.96 -13.77
CA GLY A 279 -29.56 31.53 -13.55
C GLY A 279 -28.81 32.25 -12.43
N ASP A 280 -29.44 33.19 -11.71
CA ASP A 280 -28.79 33.87 -10.57
C ASP A 280 -28.43 32.90 -9.44
N ILE A 281 -29.37 32.03 -9.05
CA ILE A 281 -29.14 30.99 -8.02
C ILE A 281 -28.15 29.94 -8.56
N ASP A 282 -28.27 29.57 -9.84
CA ASP A 282 -27.43 28.54 -10.44
C ASP A 282 -25.95 28.97 -10.52
N LYS A 283 -25.65 30.26 -10.75
CA LYS A 283 -24.28 30.81 -10.72
C LYS A 283 -23.64 30.70 -9.33
N ILE A 284 -24.40 30.99 -8.27
CA ILE A 284 -23.92 30.87 -6.88
C ILE A 284 -23.62 29.41 -6.57
N VAL A 285 -24.55 28.50 -6.89
CA VAL A 285 -24.38 27.06 -6.68
C VAL A 285 -23.21 26.50 -7.50
N GLN A 286 -23.00 26.96 -8.74
CA GLN A 286 -21.86 26.55 -9.56
C GLN A 286 -20.53 27.02 -8.97
N ALA A 287 -20.44 28.25 -8.48
CA ALA A 287 -19.24 28.77 -7.83
C ALA A 287 -18.84 27.95 -6.60
N GLU A 288 -19.81 27.58 -5.76
CA GLU A 288 -19.57 26.71 -4.60
C GLU A 288 -19.16 25.29 -5.00
N ARG A 289 -19.85 24.68 -5.97
CA ARG A 289 -19.47 23.35 -6.49
C ARG A 289 -18.05 23.36 -7.04
N MET A 290 -17.65 24.43 -7.73
CA MET A 290 -16.29 24.58 -8.25
C MET A 290 -15.26 24.66 -7.12
N ALA A 291 -15.58 25.30 -6.00
CA ALA A 291 -14.72 25.31 -4.81
C ALA A 291 -14.53 23.88 -4.25
N ILE A 292 -15.60 23.09 -4.14
CA ILE A 292 -15.54 21.68 -3.71
C ILE A 292 -14.65 20.87 -4.67
N VAL A 293 -14.80 21.05 -5.98
CA VAL A 293 -13.97 20.35 -6.98
C VAL A 293 -12.50 20.73 -6.88
N ARG A 294 -12.17 22.01 -6.62
CA ARG A 294 -10.77 22.44 -6.42
C ARG A 294 -10.16 21.79 -5.18
N VAL A 295 -10.88 21.78 -4.05
CA VAL A 295 -10.43 21.11 -2.82
C VAL A 295 -10.24 19.60 -3.06
N PHE A 296 -11.18 18.96 -3.76
CA PHE A 296 -11.06 17.56 -4.16
C PHE A 296 -9.82 17.31 -5.03
N ALA A 297 -9.55 18.17 -6.02
CA ALA A 297 -8.40 18.01 -6.90
C ALA A 297 -7.08 18.07 -6.13
N VAL A 298 -6.96 18.99 -5.17
CA VAL A 298 -5.78 19.09 -4.28
C VAL A 298 -5.69 17.84 -3.39
N ALA A 299 -6.79 17.43 -2.76
CA ALA A 299 -6.81 16.23 -1.91
C ALA A 299 -6.45 14.96 -2.70
N ALA A 300 -6.94 14.82 -3.93
CA ALA A 300 -6.62 13.71 -4.82
C ALA A 300 -5.13 13.71 -5.19
N LEU A 301 -4.56 14.87 -5.52
CA LEU A 301 -3.15 15.01 -5.81
C LEU A 301 -2.28 14.58 -4.62
N VAL A 302 -2.57 15.11 -3.43
CA VAL A 302 -1.85 14.75 -2.19
C VAL A 302 -1.96 13.25 -1.90
N THR A 303 -3.16 12.68 -2.05
CA THR A 303 -3.41 11.26 -1.82
C THR A 303 -2.63 10.38 -2.79
N ILE A 304 -2.55 10.77 -4.07
CA ILE A 304 -1.77 10.06 -5.09
C ILE A 304 -0.27 10.11 -4.74
N VAL A 305 0.27 11.30 -4.44
CA VAL A 305 1.68 11.47 -4.07
C VAL A 305 2.04 10.63 -2.85
N LEU A 306 1.24 10.72 -1.78
CA LEU A 306 1.47 9.96 -0.55
C LEU A 306 1.39 8.44 -0.80
N SER A 307 0.43 7.98 -1.61
CA SER A 307 0.28 6.57 -1.97
C SER A 307 1.48 6.05 -2.78
N ILE A 308 2.04 6.88 -3.67
CA ILE A 308 3.25 6.54 -4.44
C ILE A 308 4.46 6.44 -3.52
N LEU A 309 4.64 7.41 -2.61
CA LEU A 309 5.73 7.40 -1.63
C LEU A 309 5.68 6.16 -0.74
N LEU A 310 4.54 5.86 -0.12
CA LEU A 310 4.35 4.64 0.68
C LEU A 310 4.67 3.36 -0.10
N ALA A 311 4.27 3.30 -1.36
CA ALA A 311 4.51 2.13 -2.18
C ALA A 311 5.98 1.98 -2.63
N SER A 312 6.69 3.09 -2.82
CA SER A 312 8.12 3.07 -3.18
C SER A 312 9.00 2.78 -1.96
N THR A 313 8.66 3.33 -0.79
CA THR A 313 9.47 3.18 0.44
C THR A 313 9.24 1.85 1.14
N ILE A 314 8.02 1.32 1.15
CA ILE A 314 7.67 0.10 1.92
C ILE A 314 7.41 -1.09 0.99
N ALA A 315 6.41 -0.98 0.13
CA ALA A 315 5.89 -2.15 -0.60
C ALA A 315 6.87 -2.73 -1.62
N THR A 316 7.60 -1.87 -2.34
CA THR A 316 8.51 -2.32 -3.40
C THR A 316 9.71 -3.09 -2.85
N PRO A 317 10.43 -2.59 -1.83
CA PRO A 317 11.50 -3.32 -1.14
C PRO A 317 11.04 -4.64 -0.55
N LEU A 318 9.91 -4.67 0.16
CA LEU A 318 9.36 -5.90 0.74
C LEU A 318 9.07 -6.97 -0.32
N ARG A 319 8.54 -6.57 -1.48
CA ARG A 319 8.32 -7.47 -2.60
C ARG A 319 9.64 -8.01 -3.18
N ARG A 320 10.69 -7.19 -3.26
CA ARG A 320 12.01 -7.62 -3.73
C ARG A 320 12.63 -8.64 -2.78
N LEU A 321 12.55 -8.41 -1.47
CA LEU A 321 12.99 -9.36 -0.43
C LEU A 321 12.22 -10.67 -0.51
N SER A 322 10.88 -10.62 -0.60
CA SER A 322 10.04 -11.82 -0.76
C SER A 322 10.41 -12.61 -2.02
N ALA A 323 10.63 -11.92 -3.15
CA ALA A 323 11.05 -12.56 -4.38
C ALA A 323 12.44 -13.21 -4.26
N ALA A 324 13.38 -12.56 -3.57
CA ALA A 324 14.70 -13.13 -3.29
C ALA A 324 14.62 -14.37 -2.40
N ALA A 325 13.83 -14.33 -1.32
CA ALA A 325 13.60 -15.49 -0.45
C ALA A 325 12.99 -16.68 -1.20
N ILE A 326 12.03 -16.43 -2.10
CA ILE A 326 11.44 -17.48 -2.95
C ILE A 326 12.48 -18.06 -3.93
N ARG A 327 13.39 -17.23 -4.45
CA ARG A 327 14.48 -17.71 -5.30
C ARG A 327 15.47 -18.56 -4.51
N VAL A 328 15.90 -18.13 -3.32
CA VAL A 328 16.74 -18.95 -2.42
C VAL A 328 16.08 -20.30 -2.09
N LYS A 329 14.76 -20.31 -1.84
CA LYS A 329 14.03 -21.56 -1.59
C LYS A 329 14.02 -22.53 -2.78
N ARG A 330 14.00 -22.01 -4.03
CA ARG A 330 13.88 -22.83 -5.25
C ARG A 330 15.22 -23.11 -5.93
N GLY A 331 16.19 -22.24 -5.77
CA GLY A 331 17.49 -22.26 -6.43
C GLY A 331 18.53 -22.95 -5.57
N VAL A 332 18.90 -24.18 -5.94
CA VAL A 332 19.99 -24.93 -5.30
C VAL A 332 21.33 -24.69 -5.99
N LYS A 333 21.33 -24.27 -7.27
CA LYS A 333 22.53 -24.27 -8.13
C LYS A 333 23.29 -22.94 -8.24
N SER A 334 22.70 -21.83 -7.80
CA SER A 334 23.33 -20.51 -7.82
C SER A 334 23.06 -19.84 -6.48
N ARG A 335 24.11 -19.38 -5.79
CA ARG A 335 23.93 -18.55 -4.61
C ARG A 335 23.23 -17.27 -5.06
N GLU A 336 22.01 -17.08 -4.56
CA GLU A 336 21.22 -15.90 -4.87
C GLU A 336 21.54 -14.83 -3.83
N GLU A 337 21.96 -13.66 -4.29
CA GLU A 337 22.23 -12.54 -3.41
C GLU A 337 20.92 -11.94 -2.92
N ILE A 338 20.74 -11.92 -1.60
CA ILE A 338 19.69 -11.12 -0.98
C ILE A 338 20.04 -9.64 -1.21
N PRO A 339 19.11 -8.85 -1.80
CA PRO A 339 19.34 -7.43 -2.04
C PRO A 339 19.75 -6.71 -0.77
N ASP A 340 20.78 -5.88 -0.87
CA ASP A 340 21.25 -5.09 0.25
C ASP A 340 20.32 -3.88 0.48
N PHE A 341 19.86 -3.76 1.71
CA PHE A 341 19.15 -2.58 2.20
C PHE A 341 19.78 -2.08 3.52
N GLY A 342 21.03 -2.45 3.81
CA GLY A 342 21.75 -2.11 5.05
C GLY A 342 21.93 -0.62 5.28
N ASP A 343 21.90 0.20 4.23
CA ASP A 343 21.90 1.67 4.34
C ASP A 343 20.58 2.23 4.93
N ARG A 344 19.55 1.39 5.10
CA ARG A 344 18.26 1.77 5.68
C ARG A 344 18.20 1.41 7.15
N ALA A 345 18.03 2.41 8.00
CA ALA A 345 17.82 2.26 9.44
C ALA A 345 16.34 2.03 9.82
N ASP A 346 15.58 1.28 9.01
CA ASP A 346 14.16 0.96 9.25
C ASP A 346 13.94 -0.56 9.40
N GLU A 347 12.72 -0.97 9.71
CA GLU A 347 12.37 -2.39 9.90
C GLU A 347 12.60 -3.22 8.63
N VAL A 348 12.54 -2.58 7.46
CA VAL A 348 12.81 -3.24 6.18
C VAL A 348 14.31 -3.53 6.02
N GLY A 349 15.17 -2.60 6.40
CA GLY A 349 16.62 -2.80 6.44
C GLY A 349 17.05 -3.89 7.43
N ASN A 350 16.47 -3.87 8.65
CA ASN A 350 16.72 -4.92 9.64
C ASN A 350 16.29 -6.31 9.14
N LEU A 351 15.12 -6.41 8.50
CA LEU A 351 14.64 -7.66 7.90
C LEU A 351 15.56 -8.14 6.77
N ALA A 352 16.04 -7.24 5.91
CA ALA A 352 16.95 -7.56 4.83
C ALA A 352 18.27 -8.14 5.35
N THR A 353 18.84 -7.52 6.38
CA THR A 353 20.07 -7.95 7.04
C THR A 353 19.89 -9.33 7.67
N ALA A 354 18.83 -9.51 8.48
CA ALA A 354 18.54 -10.80 9.10
C ALA A 354 18.32 -11.93 8.07
N LEU A 355 17.61 -11.65 6.97
CA LEU A 355 17.39 -12.62 5.89
C LEU A 355 18.69 -12.99 5.18
N ARG A 356 19.57 -12.01 4.94
CA ARG A 356 20.89 -12.22 4.36
C ARG A 356 21.78 -13.07 5.27
N ASP A 357 21.84 -12.75 6.55
CA ASP A 357 22.64 -13.49 7.54
C ASP A 357 22.18 -14.94 7.65
N MET A 358 20.87 -15.17 7.73
CA MET A 358 20.30 -16.51 7.75
C MET A 358 20.64 -17.29 6.47
N THR A 359 20.56 -16.64 5.30
CA THR A 359 20.84 -17.25 3.99
C THR A 359 22.34 -17.58 3.85
N ASN A 360 23.22 -16.69 4.30
CA ASN A 360 24.67 -16.92 4.32
C ASN A 360 25.05 -18.06 5.28
N ALA A 361 24.45 -18.12 6.47
CA ALA A 361 24.64 -19.22 7.41
C ALA A 361 24.16 -20.55 6.81
N LEU A 362 23.04 -20.55 6.08
CA LEU A 362 22.56 -21.72 5.36
C LEU A 362 23.55 -22.18 4.29
N TYR A 363 24.03 -21.26 3.43
CA TYR A 363 25.00 -21.61 2.39
C TYR A 363 26.31 -22.17 2.98
N LYS A 364 26.86 -21.54 4.03
CA LYS A 364 28.05 -22.07 4.72
C LYS A 364 27.86 -23.49 5.23
N ARG A 365 26.67 -23.79 5.79
CA ARG A 365 26.34 -25.14 6.24
C ARG A 365 26.20 -26.12 5.08
N MET A 366 25.58 -25.71 3.98
CA MET A 366 25.46 -26.56 2.78
C MET A 366 26.83 -26.89 2.19
N ASP A 367 27.73 -25.90 2.06
CA ASP A 367 29.10 -26.12 1.58
C ASP A 367 29.87 -27.09 2.49
N ALA A 368 29.72 -26.94 3.81
CA ALA A 368 30.36 -27.82 4.77
C ALA A 368 29.85 -29.28 4.66
N ILE A 369 28.55 -29.47 4.39
CA ILE A 369 27.96 -30.79 4.15
C ILE A 369 28.44 -31.38 2.81
N GLU A 370 28.49 -30.57 1.76
CA GLU A 370 28.94 -31.01 0.43
C GLU A 370 30.42 -31.41 0.44
N SER A 371 31.28 -30.58 1.04
CA SER A 371 32.70 -30.90 1.24
C SER A 371 32.85 -32.18 2.06
N PHE A 372 32.10 -32.31 3.17
CA PHE A 372 32.14 -33.53 3.99
C PHE A 372 31.76 -34.78 3.21
N ALA A 373 30.70 -34.72 2.41
CA ALA A 373 30.27 -35.86 1.60
C ALA A 373 31.30 -36.23 0.52
N ALA A 374 31.97 -35.24 -0.08
CA ALA A 374 33.05 -35.46 -1.03
C ALA A 374 34.25 -36.14 -0.36
N ASP A 375 34.69 -35.62 0.79
CA ASP A 375 35.82 -36.15 1.55
C ASP A 375 35.57 -37.59 2.01
N VAL A 376 34.38 -37.87 2.56
CA VAL A 376 33.95 -39.23 2.95
C VAL A 376 33.98 -40.17 1.74
N SER A 377 33.49 -39.73 0.58
CA SER A 377 33.47 -40.54 -0.64
C SER A 377 34.89 -40.90 -1.10
N HIS A 378 35.83 -39.97 -1.00
CA HIS A 378 37.23 -40.22 -1.32
C HIS A 378 37.88 -41.19 -0.34
N GLU A 379 37.67 -40.99 0.96
CA GLU A 379 38.29 -41.81 2.01
C GLU A 379 37.76 -43.23 2.11
N LEU A 380 36.51 -43.47 1.71
CA LEU A 380 35.94 -44.81 1.56
C LEU A 380 36.44 -45.50 0.28
N LYS A 381 36.64 -44.76 -0.82
CA LYS A 381 37.05 -45.33 -2.11
C LYS A 381 38.47 -45.90 -2.08
N ASN A 382 39.37 -45.30 -1.30
CA ASN A 382 40.75 -45.74 -1.15
C ASN A 382 40.88 -47.19 -0.60
N PRO A 383 40.38 -47.53 0.60
CA PRO A 383 40.46 -48.89 1.14
C PRO A 383 39.63 -49.87 0.33
N LEU A 384 38.48 -49.47 -0.24
CA LEU A 384 37.71 -50.35 -1.15
C LEU A 384 38.48 -50.71 -2.41
N THR A 385 39.27 -49.78 -2.97
CA THR A 385 40.11 -50.05 -4.14
C THR A 385 41.27 -50.98 -3.78
N SER A 386 41.93 -50.73 -2.64
CA SER A 386 42.99 -51.59 -2.11
C SER A 386 42.49 -53.01 -1.83
N LEU A 387 41.34 -53.14 -1.14
CA LEU A 387 40.68 -54.42 -0.88
C LEU A 387 40.37 -55.19 -2.15
N ARG A 388 39.77 -54.52 -3.14
CA ARG A 388 39.48 -55.13 -4.43
C ARG A 388 40.77 -55.63 -5.11
N SER A 389 41.81 -54.80 -5.16
CA SER A 389 43.09 -55.22 -5.74
C SER A 389 43.73 -56.39 -5.00
N ALA A 390 43.66 -56.41 -3.66
CA ALA A 390 44.19 -57.50 -2.85
C ALA A 390 43.40 -58.81 -3.08
N VAL A 391 42.07 -58.74 -3.12
CA VAL A 391 41.18 -59.88 -3.38
C VAL A 391 41.36 -60.42 -4.81
N GLU A 392 41.49 -59.55 -5.81
CA GLU A 392 41.76 -59.94 -7.21
C GLU A 392 43.14 -60.56 -7.39
N THR A 393 44.13 -60.14 -6.59
CA THR A 393 45.51 -60.64 -6.66
C THR A 393 45.73 -61.90 -5.84
N LEU A 394 44.91 -62.15 -4.81
CA LEU A 394 45.05 -63.30 -3.90
C LEU A 394 45.10 -64.66 -4.62
N PRO A 395 44.27 -64.94 -5.65
CA PRO A 395 44.36 -66.18 -6.43
C PRO A 395 45.63 -66.31 -7.26
N LEU A 396 46.29 -65.19 -7.61
CA LEU A 396 47.50 -65.15 -8.43
C LEU A 396 48.79 -65.33 -7.62
N ALA A 397 48.71 -65.24 -6.28
CA ALA A 397 49.84 -65.36 -5.37
C ALA A 397 50.35 -66.81 -5.27
N ARG A 398 51.62 -67.02 -5.66
CA ARG A 398 52.23 -68.36 -5.79
C ARG A 398 52.90 -68.89 -4.52
N ASN A 399 53.27 -68.02 -3.59
CA ASN A 399 53.94 -68.37 -2.35
C ASN A 399 53.10 -67.95 -1.14
N GLU A 400 53.26 -68.68 -0.04
CA GLU A 400 52.43 -68.50 1.16
C GLU A 400 52.67 -67.15 1.83
N ASP A 401 53.90 -66.62 1.75
CA ASP A 401 54.24 -65.28 2.23
C ASP A 401 53.47 -64.17 1.51
N SER A 402 53.23 -64.29 0.19
CA SER A 402 52.46 -63.26 -0.52
C SER A 402 50.98 -63.36 -0.24
N LYS A 403 50.44 -64.58 -0.05
CA LYS A 403 49.05 -64.74 0.40
C LYS A 403 48.85 -64.16 1.79
N ALA A 404 49.77 -64.44 2.73
CA ALA A 404 49.73 -63.89 4.08
C ALA A 404 49.77 -62.35 4.06
N ARG A 405 50.63 -61.75 3.21
CA ARG A 405 50.65 -60.29 3.01
C ARG A 405 49.33 -59.74 2.47
N LEU A 406 48.74 -60.36 1.45
CA LEU A 406 47.47 -59.91 0.87
C LEU A 406 46.31 -60.06 1.85
N LEU A 407 46.26 -61.15 2.62
CA LEU A 407 45.27 -61.34 3.68
C LEU A 407 45.44 -60.29 4.80
N ALA A 408 46.68 -59.97 5.18
CA ALA A 408 46.95 -58.92 6.14
C ALA A 408 46.48 -57.54 5.63
N VAL A 409 46.68 -57.22 4.34
CA VAL A 409 46.13 -56.00 3.72
C VAL A 409 44.60 -56.00 3.77
N ILE A 410 43.95 -57.14 3.50
CA ILE A 410 42.49 -57.24 3.55
C ILE A 410 41.95 -57.01 4.98
N GLU A 411 42.48 -57.73 5.96
CA GLU A 411 42.09 -57.59 7.37
C GLU A 411 42.32 -56.16 7.86
N HIS A 412 43.45 -55.58 7.46
CA HIS A 412 43.81 -54.21 7.78
C HIS A 412 42.78 -53.20 7.23
N ASP A 413 42.46 -53.27 5.94
CA ASP A 413 41.58 -52.28 5.29
C ASP A 413 40.11 -52.44 5.70
N VAL A 414 39.68 -53.65 6.08
CA VAL A 414 38.36 -53.87 6.70
C VAL A 414 38.28 -53.19 8.07
N ARG A 415 39.30 -53.36 8.93
CA ARG A 415 39.36 -52.65 10.23
C ARG A 415 39.40 -51.14 10.05
N ARG A 416 40.08 -50.64 9.01
CA ARG A 416 40.11 -49.21 8.68
C ARG A 416 38.72 -48.70 8.29
N LEU A 417 38.00 -49.43 7.44
CA LEU A 417 36.63 -49.07 7.05
C LEU A 417 35.67 -49.04 8.23
N ASP A 418 35.73 -50.02 9.13
CA ASP A 418 34.87 -50.10 10.32
C ASP A 418 35.05 -48.88 11.25
N ARG A 419 36.31 -48.50 11.50
CA ARG A 419 36.64 -47.27 12.25
C ARG A 419 36.16 -46.01 11.53
N LEU A 420 36.42 -45.90 10.22
CA LEU A 420 35.99 -44.73 9.44
C LEU A 420 34.47 -44.54 9.48
N ILE A 421 33.72 -45.62 9.33
CA ILE A 421 32.25 -45.61 9.39
C ILE A 421 31.77 -45.19 10.79
N THR A 422 32.40 -45.72 11.84
CA THR A 422 32.08 -45.36 13.23
C THR A 422 32.32 -43.86 13.47
N ASP A 423 33.49 -43.35 13.09
CA ASP A 423 33.84 -41.93 13.26
C ASP A 423 32.92 -41.00 12.45
N ILE A 424 32.54 -41.40 11.23
CA ILE A 424 31.58 -40.65 10.39
C ILE A 424 30.18 -40.64 11.04
N SER A 425 29.74 -41.78 11.56
CA SER A 425 28.46 -41.90 12.26
C SER A 425 28.42 -41.00 13.49
N ASP A 426 29.49 -41.02 14.30
CA ASP A 426 29.62 -40.20 15.50
C ASP A 426 29.69 -38.71 15.17
N ALA A 427 30.44 -38.33 14.14
CA ALA A 427 30.51 -36.95 13.65
C ALA A 427 29.15 -36.45 13.14
N SER A 428 28.42 -37.26 12.38
CA SER A 428 27.09 -36.90 11.88
C SER A 428 26.05 -36.79 12.99
N ARG A 429 26.19 -37.57 14.08
CA ARG A 429 25.27 -37.55 15.22
C ARG A 429 25.51 -36.32 16.11
N LEU A 430 26.76 -35.87 16.21
CA LEU A 430 27.19 -34.77 17.06
C LEU A 430 26.38 -33.48 16.82
N ASP A 431 26.14 -33.10 15.57
CA ASP A 431 25.41 -31.86 15.22
C ASP A 431 23.96 -31.85 15.74
N ALA A 432 23.32 -33.02 15.80
CA ALA A 432 21.95 -33.15 16.28
C ALA A 432 21.86 -33.18 17.82
N GLU A 433 22.88 -33.71 18.49
CA GLU A 433 22.95 -33.76 19.96
C GLU A 433 23.30 -32.39 20.55
N LEU A 434 24.31 -31.71 20.00
CA LEU A 434 24.71 -30.35 20.43
C LEU A 434 23.57 -29.32 20.29
N ALA A 435 22.60 -29.55 19.39
CA ALA A 435 21.46 -28.68 19.17
C ALA A 435 20.23 -29.01 20.06
N ARG A 436 20.19 -30.19 20.68
CA ARG A 436 19.01 -30.70 21.41
C ARG A 436 19.23 -30.81 22.91
N GLU A 437 20.46 -31.00 23.35
CA GLU A 437 20.78 -31.21 24.76
C GLU A 437 21.00 -29.89 25.49
N VAL A 438 20.49 -29.83 26.72
CA VAL A 438 20.71 -28.69 27.62
C VAL A 438 22.10 -28.86 28.20
N THR A 439 22.88 -27.78 28.13
CA THR A 439 24.23 -27.75 28.70
C THR A 439 24.20 -27.97 30.21
N ASP A 440 24.85 -29.03 30.69
CA ASP A 440 24.93 -29.38 32.11
C ASP A 440 26.24 -28.87 32.75
N ARG A 441 26.32 -28.94 34.09
CA ARG A 441 27.52 -28.55 34.84
C ARG A 441 28.51 -29.72 34.92
N VAL A 442 29.60 -29.64 34.18
CA VAL A 442 30.63 -30.70 34.12
C VAL A 442 31.79 -30.35 35.06
N ASP A 443 32.22 -31.34 35.85
CA ASP A 443 33.40 -31.25 36.71
C ASP A 443 34.62 -31.80 35.94
N LEU A 444 35.42 -30.90 35.34
CA LEU A 444 36.53 -31.33 34.48
C LEU A 444 37.62 -32.09 35.23
N ALA A 445 37.77 -31.89 36.54
CA ALA A 445 38.76 -32.64 37.32
C ALA A 445 38.39 -34.13 37.37
N GLY A 446 37.15 -34.45 37.75
CA GLY A 446 36.68 -35.83 37.82
C GLY A 446 36.56 -36.51 36.45
N LEU A 447 36.17 -35.73 35.42
CA LEU A 447 36.14 -36.21 34.04
C LEU A 447 37.55 -36.59 33.56
N LEU A 448 38.53 -35.70 33.72
CA LEU A 448 39.91 -35.96 33.29
C LEU A 448 40.56 -37.10 34.07
N GLU A 449 40.26 -37.24 35.37
CA GLU A 449 40.70 -38.38 36.18
C GLU A 449 40.19 -39.70 35.59
N SER A 450 38.88 -39.77 35.29
CA SER A 450 38.26 -40.95 34.66
C SER A 450 38.87 -41.27 33.29
N VAL A 451 39.11 -40.26 32.46
CA VAL A 451 39.71 -40.45 31.12
C VAL A 451 41.17 -40.91 31.22
N VAL A 452 41.97 -40.30 32.11
CA VAL A 452 43.39 -40.65 32.29
C VAL A 452 43.53 -42.05 32.86
N ASP A 453 42.70 -42.44 33.82
CA ASP A 453 42.71 -43.80 34.38
C ASP A 453 42.30 -44.85 33.35
N GLY A 454 41.29 -44.54 32.52
CA GLY A 454 40.94 -45.36 31.37
C GLY A 454 42.11 -45.51 30.38
N ALA A 455 42.83 -44.43 30.10
CA ALA A 455 43.98 -44.45 29.20
C ALA A 455 45.16 -45.27 29.76
N ARG A 456 45.41 -45.20 31.07
CA ARG A 456 46.44 -46.02 31.76
C ARG A 456 46.13 -47.51 31.68
N ALA A 457 44.86 -47.89 31.85
CA ALA A 457 44.41 -49.28 31.81
C ALA A 457 44.56 -49.94 30.42
N HIS A 458 44.59 -49.13 29.34
CA HIS A 458 44.67 -49.60 27.94
C HIS A 458 46.09 -49.52 27.34
N THR A 459 47.12 -49.59 28.17
CA THR A 459 48.51 -49.60 27.68
C THR A 459 48.79 -50.91 26.93
N LYS A 460 49.20 -50.81 25.65
CA LYS A 460 49.51 -51.98 24.82
C LYS A 460 50.68 -52.77 25.42
N GLU A 461 50.64 -54.09 25.29
CA GLU A 461 51.70 -54.99 25.74
C GLU A 461 53.04 -54.58 25.09
N GLY A 462 54.04 -54.25 25.92
CA GLY A 462 55.36 -53.79 25.47
C GLY A 462 55.55 -52.27 25.31
N TRP A 463 54.54 -51.45 25.60
CA TRP A 463 54.67 -49.98 25.65
C TRP A 463 54.85 -49.51 27.10
N ASP A 464 55.89 -48.71 27.36
CA ASP A 464 56.13 -48.07 28.66
C ASP A 464 55.85 -46.56 28.53
N THR A 465 54.57 -46.19 28.67
CA THR A 465 54.10 -44.81 28.58
C THR A 465 53.57 -44.34 29.94
N ASP A 466 54.20 -43.32 30.49
CA ASP A 466 53.77 -42.67 31.73
C ASP A 466 52.76 -41.56 31.43
N ILE A 467 51.52 -41.72 31.91
CA ILE A 467 50.44 -40.74 31.76
C ILE A 467 50.15 -40.11 33.13
N ARG A 468 50.41 -38.81 33.27
CA ARG A 468 50.22 -38.06 34.52
C ARG A 468 49.17 -36.97 34.38
N LEU A 469 48.31 -36.85 35.38
CA LEU A 469 47.34 -35.77 35.53
C LEU A 469 47.79 -34.86 36.66
N ASP A 470 48.06 -33.60 36.35
CA ASP A 470 48.42 -32.56 37.30
C ASP A 470 47.30 -31.52 37.37
N VAL A 471 46.57 -31.48 38.48
CA VAL A 471 45.50 -30.48 38.70
C VAL A 471 46.06 -29.33 39.53
N GLU A 472 46.07 -28.13 38.96
CA GLU A 472 46.51 -26.94 39.68
C GLU A 472 45.57 -26.64 40.86
N PRO A 473 46.11 -26.39 42.06
CA PRO A 473 45.31 -26.03 43.21
C PRO A 473 44.63 -24.69 42.94
N ALA A 474 43.31 -24.66 43.08
CA ALA A 474 42.58 -23.42 42.93
C ALA A 474 42.83 -22.47 44.10
N ALA A 475 42.97 -21.18 43.79
CA ALA A 475 42.93 -20.15 44.82
C ALA A 475 41.63 -20.30 45.62
N PRO A 476 41.68 -20.25 46.98
CA PRO A 476 40.50 -20.41 47.82
C PRO A 476 39.61 -19.16 47.74
N THR A 477 38.89 -19.00 46.63
CA THR A 477 37.77 -18.07 46.52
C THR A 477 36.53 -18.75 47.08
N LEU A 478 35.96 -18.19 48.14
CA LEU A 478 34.78 -18.69 48.88
C LEU A 478 33.72 -19.28 47.92
N GLY A 479 33.56 -20.61 47.93
CA GLY A 479 32.45 -21.32 47.29
C GLY A 479 32.57 -21.61 45.79
N ALA A 480 33.60 -21.14 45.08
CA ALA A 480 33.77 -21.43 43.67
C ALA A 480 34.34 -22.85 43.47
N LYS A 481 33.63 -23.71 42.74
CA LYS A 481 34.19 -24.98 42.23
C LYS A 481 35.03 -24.62 40.99
N PRO A 482 36.37 -24.62 41.10
CA PRO A 482 37.25 -23.86 40.21
C PRO A 482 37.28 -24.37 38.77
N HIS A 483 37.02 -25.67 38.58
CA HIS A 483 37.20 -26.38 37.31
C HIS A 483 35.88 -26.80 36.67
N ARG A 484 34.78 -26.11 36.99
CA ARG A 484 33.47 -26.37 36.39
C ARG A 484 33.26 -25.58 35.11
N VAL A 485 32.70 -26.27 34.12
CA VAL A 485 32.34 -25.71 32.81
C VAL A 485 30.92 -26.14 32.46
N ALA A 486 30.23 -25.32 31.68
CA ALA A 486 28.97 -25.70 31.08
C ALA A 486 29.26 -26.59 29.87
N GLY A 487 28.80 -27.85 29.88
CA GLY A 487 28.98 -28.75 28.75
C GLY A 487 28.28 -30.10 28.83
N HIS A 488 28.60 -30.94 27.85
CA HIS A 488 28.16 -32.33 27.79
C HIS A 488 29.32 -33.24 28.20
N ASP A 489 29.17 -33.94 29.32
CA ASP A 489 30.19 -34.81 29.92
C ASP A 489 30.77 -35.80 28.90
N LEU A 490 29.91 -36.53 28.19
CA LEU A 490 30.32 -37.52 27.19
C LEU A 490 31.14 -36.92 26.04
N ARG A 491 30.78 -35.71 25.58
CA ARG A 491 31.46 -35.05 24.45
C ARG A 491 32.79 -34.44 24.87
N LEU A 492 32.87 -33.85 26.07
CA LEU A 492 34.14 -33.39 26.62
C LEU A 492 35.08 -34.57 26.90
N SER A 493 34.57 -35.70 27.41
CA SER A 493 35.33 -36.94 27.58
C SER A 493 35.91 -37.44 26.24
N GLN A 494 35.12 -37.39 25.17
CA GLN A 494 35.57 -37.73 23.81
C GLN A 494 36.73 -36.84 23.33
N VAL A 495 36.68 -35.52 23.58
CA VAL A 495 37.78 -34.59 23.25
C VAL A 495 39.08 -35.05 23.91
N PHE A 496 39.07 -35.25 25.22
CA PHE A 496 40.29 -35.58 25.96
C PHE A 496 40.80 -36.98 25.64
N THR A 497 39.91 -37.95 25.44
CA THR A 497 40.26 -39.29 24.95
C THR A 497 40.97 -39.19 23.61
N ASN A 498 40.43 -38.43 22.66
CA ASN A 498 41.06 -38.23 21.35
C ASN A 498 42.43 -37.56 21.45
N LEU A 499 42.60 -36.55 22.31
CA LEU A 499 43.88 -35.86 22.49
C LEU A 499 44.93 -36.77 23.13
N ILE A 500 44.54 -37.57 24.14
CA ILE A 500 45.44 -38.52 24.82
C ILE A 500 45.80 -39.68 23.89
N ASP A 501 44.85 -40.21 23.12
CA ASP A 501 45.11 -41.26 22.14
C ASP A 501 46.03 -40.75 21.02
N ASN A 502 45.84 -39.51 20.58
CA ASN A 502 46.74 -38.86 19.64
C ASN A 502 48.16 -38.74 20.23
N ALA A 503 48.32 -38.21 21.45
CA ALA A 503 49.61 -38.14 22.14
C ALA A 503 50.27 -39.53 22.27
N ARG A 504 49.52 -40.54 22.74
CA ARG A 504 50.00 -41.93 22.92
C ARG A 504 50.50 -42.53 21.63
N SER A 505 49.95 -42.14 20.49
CA SER A 505 50.36 -42.69 19.21
C SER A 505 51.64 -42.07 18.61
N PHE A 506 52.19 -41.02 19.22
CA PHE A 506 53.41 -40.33 18.77
C PHE A 506 54.57 -40.39 19.78
N VAL A 507 54.30 -40.77 21.03
CA VAL A 507 55.37 -40.96 22.03
C VAL A 507 56.21 -42.21 21.75
N PRO A 508 57.51 -42.21 22.13
CA PRO A 508 58.38 -43.39 22.00
C PRO A 508 57.86 -44.61 22.77
N MET A 509 58.11 -45.81 22.24
CA MET A 509 57.68 -47.08 22.87
C MET A 509 58.26 -47.30 24.28
N THR A 510 59.46 -46.77 24.54
CA THR A 510 60.12 -46.82 25.84
C THR A 510 60.38 -45.40 26.33
N GLY A 511 59.96 -45.08 27.56
CA GLY A 511 60.09 -43.74 28.12
C GLY A 511 59.14 -42.69 27.53
N GLY A 512 58.01 -43.12 26.96
CA GLY A 512 56.95 -42.23 26.49
C GLY A 512 56.31 -41.50 27.68
N ARG A 513 56.01 -40.21 27.52
CA ARG A 513 55.42 -39.37 28.57
C ARG A 513 54.30 -38.51 28.03
N ILE A 514 53.15 -38.57 28.70
CA ILE A 514 51.99 -37.72 28.43
C ILE A 514 51.64 -37.01 29.74
N ARG A 515 51.64 -35.68 29.71
CA ARG A 515 51.25 -34.85 30.84
C ARG A 515 49.96 -34.11 30.50
N VAL A 516 48.93 -34.37 31.29
CA VAL A 516 47.66 -33.65 31.27
C VAL A 516 47.66 -32.67 32.43
N THR A 517 47.51 -31.38 32.17
CA THR A 517 47.42 -30.35 33.22
C THR A 517 46.05 -29.69 33.17
N LEU A 518 45.46 -29.43 34.34
CA LEU A 518 44.18 -28.73 34.48
C LEU A 518 44.39 -27.50 35.38
N GLY A 519 44.07 -26.32 34.88
CA GLY A 519 44.18 -25.07 35.62
C GLY A 519 43.07 -24.08 35.29
N ARG A 520 42.96 -23.01 36.09
CA ARG A 520 42.01 -21.90 35.83
C ARG A 520 42.80 -20.62 35.62
N LYS A 521 42.58 -19.98 34.46
CA LYS A 521 43.15 -18.66 34.12
C LYS A 521 42.00 -17.66 33.99
N GLY A 522 41.72 -16.92 35.07
CA GLY A 522 40.62 -15.94 35.12
C GLY A 522 39.24 -16.59 34.94
N SER A 523 38.55 -16.21 33.87
CA SER A 523 37.22 -16.73 33.50
C SER A 523 37.26 -17.98 32.62
N ARG A 524 38.42 -18.61 32.45
CA ARG A 524 38.58 -19.81 31.62
C ARG A 524 39.24 -20.96 32.36
N VAL A 525 38.74 -22.17 32.16
CA VAL A 525 39.39 -23.42 32.56
C VAL A 525 40.26 -23.87 31.38
N VAL A 526 41.52 -24.18 31.65
CA VAL A 526 42.52 -24.54 30.64
C VAL A 526 43.01 -25.94 30.92
N VAL A 527 42.90 -26.80 29.92
CA VAL A 527 43.45 -28.16 29.95
C VAL A 527 44.54 -28.25 28.90
N THR A 528 45.72 -28.73 29.30
CA THR A 528 46.84 -28.90 28.40
C THR A 528 47.25 -30.35 28.34
N VAL A 529 47.29 -30.95 27.15
CA VAL A 529 47.82 -32.30 26.89
C VAL A 529 49.17 -32.16 26.20
N THR A 530 50.23 -32.60 26.86
CA THR A 530 51.62 -32.44 26.41
C THR A 530 52.26 -33.81 26.24
N ASP A 531 52.93 -34.06 25.11
CA ASP A 531 53.66 -35.30 24.85
C ASP A 531 55.15 -35.05 24.64
N ASN A 532 55.95 -36.13 24.62
CA ASN A 532 57.38 -36.11 24.26
C ASN A 532 57.67 -36.79 22.91
N GLY A 533 56.72 -36.73 21.97
CA GLY A 533 56.89 -37.25 20.62
C GLY A 533 57.77 -36.36 19.73
N PRO A 534 57.81 -36.62 18.42
CA PRO A 534 58.62 -35.84 17.46
C PRO A 534 58.08 -34.41 17.22
N GLY A 535 56.98 -34.02 17.85
CA GLY A 535 56.26 -32.78 17.54
C GLY A 535 55.49 -32.84 16.21
N ILE A 536 54.79 -31.76 15.90
CA ILE A 536 53.98 -31.57 14.70
C ILE A 536 54.90 -31.09 13.57
N GLN A 537 55.11 -31.91 12.55
CA GLN A 537 56.01 -31.63 11.42
C GLN A 537 55.36 -30.80 10.30
N ALA A 538 54.04 -30.58 10.39
CA ALA A 538 53.30 -29.79 9.42
C ALA A 538 53.82 -28.34 9.35
N GLU A 539 54.12 -27.87 8.13
CA GLU A 539 54.50 -26.48 7.84
C GLU A 539 53.48 -25.47 8.39
N ASN A 540 52.22 -25.87 8.44
CA ASN A 540 51.14 -25.16 9.10
C ASN A 540 50.45 -26.07 10.13
N ILE A 541 50.74 -25.84 11.41
CA ILE A 541 50.17 -26.59 12.54
C ILE A 541 48.64 -26.58 12.52
N GLN A 542 47.99 -25.53 12.01
CA GLN A 542 46.52 -25.46 11.95
C GLN A 542 45.91 -26.57 11.08
N ARG A 543 46.66 -27.11 10.11
CA ARG A 543 46.17 -28.15 9.19
C ARG A 543 45.85 -29.47 9.89
N ILE A 544 46.42 -29.73 11.06
CA ILE A 544 46.10 -30.95 11.83
C ILE A 544 44.64 -31.02 12.29
N PHE A 545 43.94 -29.88 12.27
CA PHE A 545 42.51 -29.79 12.58
C PHE A 545 41.62 -29.93 11.32
N GLU A 546 42.21 -30.01 10.13
CA GLU A 546 41.48 -30.33 8.89
C GLU A 546 41.00 -31.78 8.93
N ARG A 547 39.82 -32.04 8.36
CA ARG A 547 39.23 -33.38 8.31
C ARG A 547 40.09 -34.30 7.45
N PHE A 548 40.26 -35.54 7.90
CA PHE A 548 41.04 -36.58 7.21
C PHE A 548 42.53 -36.25 7.00
N TYR A 549 43.03 -35.18 7.62
CA TYR A 549 44.45 -34.84 7.56
C TYR A 549 45.27 -35.76 8.49
N THR A 550 46.42 -36.22 7.99
CA THR A 550 47.41 -36.98 8.76
C THR A 550 48.80 -36.75 8.20
N ASP A 551 49.80 -36.61 9.07
CA ASP A 551 51.20 -36.33 8.70
C ASP A 551 52.15 -37.48 9.12
N ARG A 552 51.62 -38.70 9.22
CA ARG A 552 52.35 -39.87 9.74
C ARG A 552 53.13 -40.60 8.64
N PRO A 553 54.40 -41.00 8.87
CA PRO A 553 55.17 -41.79 7.90
C PRO A 553 54.59 -43.20 7.68
N SER A 554 54.67 -43.66 6.43
CA SER A 554 53.92 -44.78 5.85
C SER A 554 54.10 -46.16 6.52
N ALA A 555 55.15 -46.37 7.32
CA ALA A 555 55.40 -47.64 8.01
C ALA A 555 54.66 -47.76 9.37
N GLU A 556 54.31 -46.64 10.01
CA GLU A 556 53.61 -46.58 11.30
C GLU A 556 52.16 -46.04 11.17
N ALA A 557 51.81 -45.54 9.97
CA ALA A 557 50.57 -44.82 9.68
C ALA A 557 49.34 -45.68 9.36
N PHE A 558 49.48 -47.00 9.17
CA PHE A 558 48.41 -47.74 8.50
C PHE A 558 47.27 -48.13 9.48
N GLY A 559 46.10 -47.54 9.26
CA GLY A 559 44.78 -48.00 9.73
C GLY A 559 44.28 -47.52 11.09
N GLN A 560 45.13 -47.02 11.99
CA GLN A 560 44.69 -46.73 13.37
C GLN A 560 43.92 -45.41 13.54
N ASN A 561 44.06 -44.45 12.63
CA ASN A 561 43.46 -43.11 12.78
C ASN A 561 42.74 -42.67 11.49
N SER A 562 41.50 -42.22 11.65
CA SER A 562 40.63 -41.71 10.58
C SER A 562 41.00 -40.28 10.12
N GLY A 563 41.79 -39.54 10.91
CA GLY A 563 42.05 -38.11 10.68
C GLY A 563 40.86 -37.20 11.01
N LEU A 564 39.77 -37.76 11.55
CA LEU A 564 38.60 -37.00 12.01
C LEU A 564 38.70 -36.55 13.47
N GLY A 565 39.41 -37.28 14.33
CA GLY A 565 39.40 -37.07 15.78
C GLY A 565 39.73 -35.64 16.23
N LEU A 566 40.78 -35.01 15.68
CA LEU A 566 41.16 -33.64 16.04
C LEU A 566 40.16 -32.60 15.53
N SER A 567 39.63 -32.79 14.31
CA SER A 567 38.60 -31.90 13.75
C SER A 567 37.29 -31.95 14.54
N ILE A 568 36.86 -33.16 14.96
CA ILE A 568 35.71 -33.38 15.84
C ILE A 568 35.96 -32.75 17.20
N SER A 569 37.15 -32.94 17.75
CA SER A 569 37.51 -32.38 19.06
C SER A 569 37.44 -30.85 19.05
N ARG A 570 37.93 -30.21 17.99
CA ARG A 570 37.83 -28.76 17.80
C ARG A 570 36.38 -28.31 17.70
N GLN A 571 35.55 -29.01 16.92
CA GLN A 571 34.13 -28.71 16.77
C GLN A 571 33.36 -28.82 18.10
N ILE A 572 33.64 -29.87 18.90
CA ILE A 572 33.06 -30.02 20.23
C ILE A 572 33.47 -28.84 21.12
N VAL A 573 34.76 -28.52 21.19
CA VAL A 573 35.25 -27.42 22.04
C VAL A 573 34.67 -26.07 21.63
N GLU A 574 34.60 -25.77 20.33
CA GLU A 574 34.01 -24.53 19.81
C GLU A 574 32.49 -24.44 20.11
N ALA A 575 31.76 -25.55 20.01
CA ALA A 575 30.34 -25.60 20.39
C ALA A 575 30.10 -25.32 21.89
N HIS A 576 31.11 -25.53 22.73
CA HIS A 576 31.11 -25.20 24.16
C HIS A 576 31.66 -23.79 24.46
N GLY A 577 31.81 -22.93 23.45
CA GLY A 577 32.39 -21.58 23.60
C GLY A 577 33.90 -21.58 23.90
N GLY A 578 34.55 -22.71 23.63
CA GLY A 578 35.96 -22.94 23.87
C GLY A 578 36.87 -22.68 22.66
N THR A 579 38.17 -22.85 22.87
CA THR A 579 39.19 -22.92 21.82
C THR A 579 40.08 -24.14 22.01
N LEU A 580 40.49 -24.77 20.91
CA LEU A 580 41.49 -25.85 20.89
C LEU A 580 42.65 -25.42 20.00
N GLU A 581 43.83 -25.31 20.59
CA GLU A 581 45.06 -24.89 19.92
C GLU A 581 46.13 -25.96 20.04
N ALA A 582 47.09 -25.95 19.11
CA ALA A 582 48.25 -26.83 19.15
C ALA A 582 49.53 -26.02 18.94
N GLU A 583 50.57 -26.38 19.68
CA GLU A 583 51.90 -25.81 19.57
C GLU A 583 52.97 -26.91 19.70
N ASN A 584 54.16 -26.65 19.15
CA ASN A 584 55.32 -27.51 19.36
C ASN A 584 56.13 -27.04 20.57
N ILE A 585 56.67 -28.00 21.31
CA ILE A 585 57.59 -27.73 22.41
C ILE A 585 58.99 -27.67 21.82
N VAL A 586 59.68 -26.55 21.99
CA VAL A 586 61.06 -26.39 21.53
C VAL A 586 62.00 -27.12 22.49
N ASP A 587 62.96 -27.88 21.95
CA ASP A 587 64.01 -28.52 22.74
C ASP A 587 65.03 -27.47 23.22
N PRO A 588 65.20 -27.27 24.54
CA PRO A 588 66.20 -26.33 25.06
C PRO A 588 67.65 -26.80 24.82
N GLU A 589 67.90 -28.09 24.61
CA GLU A 589 69.25 -28.64 24.39
C GLU A 589 69.63 -28.73 22.90
N ALA A 590 68.66 -28.62 21.99
CA ALA A 590 68.88 -28.65 20.54
C ALA A 590 68.21 -27.43 19.87
N PRO A 591 68.97 -26.38 19.47
CA PRO A 591 68.43 -25.24 18.75
C PRO A 591 67.77 -25.66 17.43
N GLY A 592 66.43 -25.61 17.37
CA GLY A 592 65.62 -26.06 16.23
C GLY A 592 65.08 -27.49 16.34
N GLY A 593 65.43 -28.22 17.40
CA GLY A 593 64.82 -29.51 17.75
C GLY A 593 63.45 -29.34 18.40
N LEU A 594 62.58 -30.33 18.18
CA LEU A 594 61.26 -30.41 18.82
C LEU A 594 61.31 -31.44 19.94
N ALA A 595 60.83 -31.07 21.12
CA ALA A 595 60.75 -31.92 22.31
C ALA A 595 59.36 -32.56 22.53
N GLY A 596 58.40 -32.28 21.64
CA GLY A 596 57.03 -32.80 21.72
C GLY A 596 55.99 -31.86 21.15
N ALA A 597 54.71 -32.27 21.24
CA ALA A 597 53.57 -31.42 20.93
C ALA A 597 52.75 -31.09 22.20
N ARG A 598 52.03 -29.97 22.13
CA ARG A 598 51.12 -29.53 23.18
C ARG A 598 49.80 -29.09 22.58
N PHE A 599 48.71 -29.68 23.08
CA PHE A 599 47.34 -29.28 22.77
C PHE A 599 46.74 -28.55 23.96
N THR A 600 46.15 -27.39 23.73
CA THR A 600 45.55 -26.54 24.76
C THR A 600 44.06 -26.38 24.48
N VAL A 601 43.22 -26.90 25.37
CA VAL A 601 41.77 -26.68 25.38
C VAL A 601 41.45 -25.59 26.39
N SER A 602 40.76 -24.54 25.96
CA SER A 602 40.32 -23.45 26.84
C SER A 602 38.81 -23.30 26.80
N LEU A 603 38.13 -23.50 27.93
CA LEU A 603 36.67 -23.44 28.06
C LEU A 603 36.24 -22.30 29.00
N PRO A 604 35.08 -21.66 28.79
CA PRO A 604 34.53 -20.70 29.73
C PRO A 604 34.27 -21.38 31.07
N ALA A 605 34.79 -20.81 32.15
CA ALA A 605 34.48 -21.26 33.49
C ALA A 605 33.06 -20.83 33.86
N GLU A 606 32.36 -21.67 34.62
CA GLU A 606 31.06 -21.33 35.20
C GLU A 606 31.16 -20.21 36.27
#